data_AF-A0A6N7TRR6-F1
#
_entry.id   AF-A0A6N7TRR6-F1
#
_cell.length_a   1.000
_cell.length_b   1.000
_cell.length_c   1.000
_cell.angle_alpha   90.00
_cell.angle_beta   90.00
_cell.angle_gamma   90.00
#
_symmetry.space_group_name_H-M   'P 1'
#
loop_
_entity.id
_entity.type
_entity.pdbx_description
1 polymer ?
#
loop_
_entity_poly.entity_id
_entity_poly.type
_entity_poly.pdbx_seq_one_letter_code
_entity_poly.pdbx_strand_id
1 'polypeptide(L)'
;MREPRYSILSDINDGIDRAKQGKLALYWQRNIEHEYRCKKVTPAEQQAYTDLQDILAAVPQWSDEEELRSGMEGIGGRVWFCYFWEEHDSMVQLTEDCSGKFTVAYVLDSDVTPEVRKAAALHAQQQLAECMQEWDVPLMKSAIPEKDKYEYLDEAASHLMQVLTDPESITG
;
A
#
# COMPACT_ATOMS: atom_id res chain seq x y z
N MET A 1 -36.04 -7.22 7.75
CA MET A 1 -35.02 -6.31 7.18
C MET A 1 -33.75 -6.54 7.97
N ARG A 2 -32.65 -6.95 7.34
CA ARG A 2 -31.35 -7.07 8.03
C ARG A 2 -30.83 -5.65 8.29
N GLU A 3 -30.38 -5.39 9.52
CA GLU A 3 -29.68 -4.16 9.89
C GLU A 3 -28.50 -3.87 8.95
N PRO A 4 -28.13 -2.60 8.72
CA PRO A 4 -26.94 -2.27 7.94
C PRO A 4 -25.73 -2.86 8.68
N ARG A 5 -25.08 -3.85 8.07
CA ARG A 5 -24.02 -4.67 8.69
C ARG A 5 -22.69 -3.95 8.90
N TYR A 6 -22.56 -2.69 8.48
CA TYR A 6 -21.39 -1.84 8.73
C TYR A 6 -21.75 -0.40 8.30
N SER A 7 -21.55 0.60 9.16
CA SER A 7 -21.72 2.00 8.78
C SER A 7 -20.36 2.59 8.45
N ILE A 8 -20.20 3.11 7.23
CA ILE A 8 -18.93 3.73 6.81
C ILE A 8 -18.80 5.15 7.36
N LEU A 9 -19.84 5.63 8.04
CA LEU A 9 -19.85 6.98 8.59
C LEU A 9 -18.69 7.17 9.56
N SER A 10 -18.31 6.11 10.30
CA SER A 10 -17.13 6.14 11.17
C SER A 10 -15.85 6.34 10.36
N ASP A 11 -15.68 5.60 9.27
CA ASP A 11 -14.48 5.68 8.42
C ASP A 11 -14.39 7.01 7.68
N ILE A 12 -15.52 7.54 7.20
CA ILE A 12 -15.57 8.86 6.58
C ILE A 12 -15.19 9.93 7.60
N ASN A 13 -15.71 9.85 8.83
CA ASN A 13 -15.39 10.84 9.87
C ASN A 13 -13.93 10.77 10.32
N ASP A 14 -13.37 9.57 10.48
CA ASP A 14 -11.93 9.40 10.71
C ASP A 14 -11.13 9.98 9.53
N GLY A 15 -11.55 9.66 8.31
CA GLY A 15 -11.00 10.20 7.08
C GLY A 15 -11.02 11.72 7.05
N ILE A 16 -12.11 12.38 7.45
CA ILE A 16 -12.23 13.83 7.58
C ILE A 16 -11.19 14.39 8.55
N ASP A 17 -11.06 13.79 9.73
CA ASP A 17 -10.15 14.28 10.77
C ASP A 17 -8.67 14.10 10.38
N ARG A 18 -8.36 13.03 9.64
CA ARG A 18 -7.06 12.82 9.02
C ARG A 18 -6.82 13.78 7.85
N ALA A 19 -7.82 14.00 6.99
CA ALA A 19 -7.72 14.86 5.82
C ALA A 19 -7.50 16.33 6.19
N LYS A 20 -8.14 16.81 7.28
CA LYS A 20 -7.88 18.14 7.84
C LYS A 20 -6.43 18.36 8.26
N GLN A 21 -5.73 17.28 8.61
CA GLN A 21 -4.31 17.32 8.98
C GLN A 21 -3.38 17.10 7.78
N GLY A 22 -3.93 16.84 6.59
CA GLY A 22 -3.17 16.44 5.40
C GLY A 22 -2.63 15.01 5.48
N LYS A 23 -3.26 14.12 6.26
CA LYS A 23 -2.74 12.78 6.60
C LYS A 23 -3.63 11.63 6.10
N LEU A 24 -4.49 11.88 5.12
CA LEU A 24 -5.32 10.84 4.51
C LEU A 24 -4.71 10.44 3.16
N ALA A 25 -3.88 9.39 3.16
CA ALA A 25 -3.20 8.95 1.94
C ALA A 25 -4.16 8.36 0.91
N LEU A 26 -3.69 8.25 -0.34
CA LEU A 26 -4.49 7.89 -1.51
C LEU A 26 -5.17 6.52 -1.36
N TYR A 27 -4.47 5.54 -0.79
CA TYR A 27 -5.03 4.22 -0.50
C TYR A 27 -6.31 4.32 0.35
N TRP A 28 -6.29 5.10 1.44
CA TRP A 28 -7.48 5.28 2.28
C TRP A 28 -8.57 6.08 1.60
N GLN A 29 -8.22 7.08 0.80
CA GLN A 29 -9.20 7.82 -0.01
C GLN A 29 -9.96 6.86 -0.94
N ARG A 30 -9.25 5.98 -1.65
CA ARG A 30 -9.83 4.96 -2.52
C ARG A 30 -10.67 3.95 -1.77
N ASN A 31 -10.20 3.46 -0.62
CA ASN A 31 -10.94 2.51 0.17
C ASN A 31 -12.29 3.08 0.63
N ILE A 32 -12.30 4.33 1.12
CA ILE A 32 -13.53 5.05 1.50
C ILE A 32 -14.44 5.24 0.29
N GLU A 33 -13.89 5.65 -0.87
CA GLU A 33 -14.66 5.82 -2.10
C GLU A 33 -15.30 4.49 -2.57
N HIS A 34 -14.54 3.40 -2.56
CA HIS A 34 -15.02 2.08 -2.95
C HIS A 34 -16.16 1.62 -2.04
N GLU A 35 -15.97 1.71 -0.72
CA GLU A 35 -17.01 1.41 0.29
C GLU A 35 -18.25 2.28 0.12
N TYR A 36 -18.08 3.57 -0.19
CA TYR A 36 -19.17 4.50 -0.46
C TYR A 36 -19.97 4.09 -1.71
N ARG A 37 -19.30 3.69 -2.79
CA ARG A 37 -19.92 3.31 -4.07
C ARG A 37 -20.62 1.95 -4.03
N CYS A 38 -20.11 1.01 -3.23
CA CYS A 38 -20.62 -0.37 -3.21
C CYS A 38 -21.91 -0.57 -2.38
N LYS A 39 -22.47 0.49 -1.79
CA LYS A 39 -23.70 0.39 -0.98
C LYS A 39 -24.69 1.53 -1.17
N LYS A 40 -25.89 1.32 -0.63
CA LYS A 40 -26.88 2.39 -0.50
C LYS A 40 -26.54 3.26 0.72
N VAL A 41 -26.06 4.46 0.45
CA VAL A 41 -25.66 5.42 1.48
C VAL A 41 -26.86 6.11 2.13
N THR A 42 -26.73 6.41 3.42
CA THR A 42 -27.67 7.25 4.16
C THR A 42 -27.40 8.74 3.88
N PRO A 43 -28.38 9.63 4.14
CA PRO A 43 -28.15 11.08 3.99
C PRO A 43 -26.98 11.60 4.84
N ALA A 44 -26.74 11.01 6.01
CA ALA A 44 -25.62 11.38 6.87
C ALA A 44 -24.27 10.97 6.26
N GLU A 45 -24.17 9.75 5.71
CA GLU A 45 -22.97 9.29 5.00
C GLU A 45 -22.73 10.13 3.73
N GLN A 46 -23.78 10.51 3.00
CA GLN A 46 -23.66 11.37 1.83
C GLN A 46 -23.14 12.77 2.19
N GLN A 47 -23.64 13.37 3.25
CA GLN A 47 -23.15 14.67 3.72
C GLN A 47 -21.69 14.57 4.15
N ALA A 48 -21.35 13.59 4.99
CA ALA A 48 -19.97 13.40 5.45
C ALA A 48 -19.01 13.15 4.28
N TYR A 49 -19.41 12.35 3.28
CA TYR A 49 -18.57 12.13 2.10
C TYR A 49 -18.36 13.41 1.30
N THR A 50 -19.39 14.26 1.18
CA THR A 50 -19.27 15.56 0.52
C THR A 50 -18.28 16.46 1.27
N ASP A 51 -18.39 16.53 2.60
CA ASP A 51 -17.47 17.32 3.44
C ASP A 51 -16.02 16.81 3.30
N LEU A 52 -15.82 15.50 3.22
CA LEU A 52 -14.51 14.90 2.96
C LEU A 52 -13.93 15.35 1.62
N GLN A 53 -14.73 15.32 0.54
CA GLN A 53 -14.29 15.72 -0.80
C GLN A 53 -13.89 17.20 -0.83
N ASP A 54 -14.63 18.08 -0.15
CA ASP A 54 -14.28 19.50 -0.04
C ASP A 54 -12.93 19.70 0.67
N ILE A 55 -12.65 18.92 1.72
CA ILE A 55 -11.36 18.96 2.44
C ILE A 55 -10.23 18.45 1.54
N LEU A 56 -10.44 17.33 0.84
CA LEU A 56 -9.44 16.76 -0.07
C LEU A 56 -9.08 17.72 -1.21
N ALA A 57 -10.05 18.51 -1.69
CA ALA A 57 -9.80 19.55 -2.69
C ALA A 57 -9.01 20.75 -2.14
N ALA A 58 -9.10 21.02 -0.83
CA ALA A 58 -8.50 22.20 -0.20
C ALA A 58 -7.14 21.92 0.47
N VAL A 59 -6.92 20.70 0.96
CA VAL A 59 -5.76 20.32 1.78
C VAL A 59 -4.96 19.25 1.05
N PRO A 60 -3.69 19.52 0.66
CA PRO A 60 -2.80 18.49 0.17
C PRO A 60 -2.64 17.37 1.19
N GLN A 61 -2.70 16.13 0.71
CA GLN A 61 -2.58 14.95 1.56
C GLN A 61 -1.21 14.30 1.43
N TRP A 62 -0.85 13.50 2.43
CA TRP A 62 0.26 12.57 2.36
C TRP A 62 0.13 11.61 1.18
N SER A 63 1.27 11.29 0.60
CA SER A 63 1.42 10.10 -0.23
C SER A 63 1.29 8.82 0.60
N ASP A 64 1.01 7.70 -0.05
CA ASP A 64 0.97 6.39 0.61
C ASP A 64 2.34 6.00 1.19
N GLU A 65 3.44 6.47 0.57
CA GLU A 65 4.79 6.32 1.10
C GLU A 65 4.99 7.09 2.41
N GLU A 66 4.55 8.35 2.48
CA GLU A 66 4.66 9.16 3.71
C GLU A 66 3.86 8.56 4.86
N GLU A 67 2.65 8.06 4.58
CA GLU A 67 1.86 7.35 5.57
C GLU A 67 2.58 6.09 6.06
N LEU A 68 3.05 5.24 5.14
CA LEU A 68 3.75 4.01 5.50
C LEU A 68 4.99 4.33 6.34
N ARG A 69 5.78 5.33 5.94
CA ARG A 69 6.97 5.77 6.67
C ARG A 69 6.60 6.24 8.08
N SER A 70 5.60 7.12 8.20
CA SER A 70 5.15 7.61 9.51
C SER A 70 4.63 6.48 10.40
N GLY A 71 3.92 5.50 9.84
CA GLY A 71 3.42 4.35 10.57
C GLY A 71 4.55 3.45 11.09
N MET A 72 5.52 3.14 10.22
CA MET A 72 6.70 2.36 10.58
C MET A 72 7.54 3.06 11.65
N GLU A 73 7.81 4.36 11.49
CA GLU A 73 8.54 5.15 12.50
C GLU A 73 7.83 5.14 13.86
N GLY A 74 6.49 5.21 13.87
CA GLY A 74 5.68 5.18 15.09
C GLY A 74 5.81 3.89 15.89
N ILE A 75 6.14 2.76 15.24
CA ILE A 75 6.40 1.47 15.90
C ILE A 75 7.89 1.19 16.09
N GLY A 76 8.77 2.15 15.80
CA GLY A 76 10.23 2.00 15.88
C GLY A 76 10.83 1.17 14.74
N GLY A 77 10.08 1.00 13.65
CA GLY A 77 10.55 0.39 12.41
C GLY A 77 10.94 1.43 11.36
N ARG A 78 11.21 0.95 10.14
CA ARG A 78 11.54 1.78 8.99
C ARG A 78 11.09 1.15 7.68
N VAL A 79 10.91 2.00 6.67
CA VAL A 79 10.69 1.58 5.28
C VAL A 79 12.04 1.53 4.59
N TRP A 80 12.33 0.41 3.93
CA TRP A 80 13.51 0.26 3.08
C TRP A 80 13.16 0.56 1.63
N PHE A 81 12.08 -0.04 1.14
CA PHE A 81 11.60 0.19 -0.21
C PHE A 81 10.08 0.12 -0.22
N CYS A 82 9.44 1.01 -0.95
CA CYS A 82 8.05 0.86 -1.30
C CYS A 82 7.77 1.55 -2.62
N TYR A 83 6.70 1.10 -3.27
CA TYR A 83 6.15 1.79 -4.43
C TYR A 83 4.65 1.55 -4.46
N PHE A 84 3.90 2.62 -4.71
CA PHE A 84 2.45 2.64 -4.80
C PHE A 84 2.07 3.21 -6.16
N TRP A 85 1.13 2.57 -6.86
CA TRP A 85 0.68 3.04 -8.16
C TRP A 85 -0.53 3.96 -8.03
N GLU A 86 -0.44 5.13 -8.67
CA GLU A 86 -1.55 6.10 -8.71
C GLU A 86 -2.61 5.75 -9.75
N GLU A 87 -2.36 4.82 -10.67
CA GLU A 87 -3.32 4.46 -11.72
C GLU A 87 -4.13 3.20 -11.41
N HIS A 88 -3.63 2.34 -10.53
CA HIS A 88 -4.22 1.05 -10.21
C HIS A 88 -3.85 0.61 -8.80
N ASP A 89 -4.57 -0.36 -8.23
CA ASP A 89 -4.43 -0.74 -6.82
C ASP A 89 -3.29 -1.74 -6.61
N SER A 90 -2.09 -1.36 -7.08
CA SER A 90 -0.85 -2.11 -6.88
C SER A 90 0.06 -1.43 -5.89
N MET A 91 0.85 -2.24 -5.19
CA MET A 91 1.74 -1.80 -4.14
C MET A 91 2.82 -2.84 -3.90
N VAL A 92 4.03 -2.39 -3.63
CA VAL A 92 5.13 -3.23 -3.12
C VAL A 92 5.78 -2.53 -1.95
N GLN A 93 6.21 -3.30 -0.96
CA GLN A 93 6.85 -2.80 0.25
C GLN A 93 7.87 -3.79 0.80
N LEU A 94 8.94 -3.24 1.34
CA LEU A 94 9.95 -3.89 2.16
C LEU A 94 10.17 -3.00 3.38
N THR A 95 9.79 -3.51 4.54
CA THR A 95 9.85 -2.79 5.81
C THR A 95 10.65 -3.57 6.84
N GLU A 96 11.18 -2.87 7.84
CA GLU A 96 11.88 -3.44 8.98
C GLU A 96 11.16 -3.00 10.26
N ASP A 97 10.84 -3.95 11.14
CA ASP A 97 10.22 -3.66 12.43
C ASP A 97 11.24 -3.29 13.52
N CYS A 98 10.76 -2.91 14.70
CA CYS A 98 11.63 -2.55 15.83
C CYS A 98 12.50 -3.69 16.38
N SER A 99 12.28 -4.93 15.94
CA SER A 99 13.11 -6.08 16.27
C SER A 99 14.17 -6.38 15.20
N GLY A 100 14.26 -5.55 14.17
CA GLY A 100 15.19 -5.72 13.05
C GLY A 100 14.77 -6.82 12.07
N LYS A 101 13.50 -7.25 12.09
CA LYS A 101 12.98 -8.25 11.16
C LYS A 101 12.38 -7.56 9.96
N PHE A 102 12.59 -8.15 8.79
CA PHE A 102 12.12 -7.61 7.53
C PHE A 102 10.82 -8.26 7.11
N THR A 103 9.87 -7.47 6.62
CA THR A 103 8.62 -7.95 6.05
C THR A 103 8.49 -7.42 4.63
N VAL A 104 8.07 -8.30 3.74
CA VAL A 104 7.74 -7.98 2.36
C VAL A 104 6.23 -8.03 2.21
N ALA A 105 5.65 -7.02 1.56
CA ALA A 105 4.25 -7.02 1.17
C ALA A 105 4.14 -6.60 -0.29
N TYR A 106 3.32 -7.30 -1.07
CA TYR A 106 3.09 -6.98 -2.48
C TYR A 106 1.66 -7.28 -2.88
N VAL A 107 1.09 -6.41 -3.71
CA VAL A 107 -0.18 -6.58 -4.39
C VAL A 107 0.02 -6.07 -5.80
N LEU A 108 -0.35 -6.87 -6.78
CA LEU A 108 -0.48 -6.41 -8.16
C LEU A 108 -1.95 -6.53 -8.56
N ASP A 109 -2.49 -5.41 -9.03
CA ASP A 109 -3.90 -5.28 -9.37
C ASP A 109 -4.27 -6.35 -10.41
N SER A 110 -5.32 -7.12 -10.11
CA SER A 110 -5.80 -8.19 -10.98
C SER A 110 -6.90 -7.74 -11.95
N ASP A 111 -7.46 -6.55 -11.75
CA ASP A 111 -8.46 -5.94 -12.62
C ASP A 111 -7.83 -5.22 -13.83
N VAL A 112 -6.53 -4.93 -13.78
CA VAL A 112 -5.77 -4.40 -14.93
C VAL A 112 -5.35 -5.51 -15.90
N THR A 113 -4.96 -5.13 -17.12
CA THR A 113 -4.52 -6.12 -18.12
C THR A 113 -3.20 -6.77 -17.70
N PRO A 114 -2.93 -8.03 -18.11
CA PRO A 114 -1.67 -8.70 -17.81
C PRO A 114 -0.43 -7.91 -18.24
N GLU A 115 -0.53 -7.11 -19.31
CA GLU A 115 0.56 -6.25 -19.79
C GLU A 115 0.84 -5.11 -18.83
N VAL A 116 -0.19 -4.44 -18.31
CA VAL A 116 -0.05 -3.37 -17.30
C VAL A 116 0.53 -3.96 -16.01
N ARG A 117 0.03 -5.13 -15.59
CA ARG A 117 0.53 -5.84 -14.42
C ARG A 117 2.01 -6.21 -14.52
N LYS A 118 2.44 -6.70 -15.69
CA LYS A 118 3.85 -7.00 -15.98
C LYS A 118 4.71 -5.74 -15.99
N ALA A 119 4.19 -4.63 -16.52
CA ALA A 119 4.89 -3.36 -16.53
C ALA A 119 5.09 -2.82 -15.10
N ALA A 120 4.07 -2.91 -14.24
CA ALA A 120 4.17 -2.55 -12.83
C ALA A 120 5.23 -3.39 -12.09
N ALA A 121 5.17 -4.73 -12.25
CA ALA A 121 6.17 -5.61 -11.65
C ALA A 121 7.60 -5.29 -12.09
N LEU A 122 7.80 -5.08 -13.41
CA LEU A 122 9.10 -4.71 -13.97
C LEU A 122 9.60 -3.36 -13.45
N HIS A 123 8.71 -2.38 -13.30
CA HIS A 123 9.07 -1.07 -12.77
C HIS A 123 9.57 -1.17 -11.32
N ALA A 124 8.82 -1.86 -10.45
CA ALA A 124 9.27 -2.12 -9.09
C ALA A 124 10.56 -2.94 -9.04
N GLN A 125 10.74 -3.90 -9.96
CA GLN A 125 11.97 -4.68 -10.05
C GLN A 125 13.20 -3.80 -10.33
N GLN A 126 13.08 -2.87 -11.27
CA GLN A 126 14.17 -1.96 -11.63
C GLN A 126 14.54 -1.04 -10.48
N GLN A 127 13.53 -0.44 -9.83
CA GLN A 127 13.76 0.44 -8.67
C GLN A 127 14.33 -0.33 -7.47
N LEU A 128 13.83 -1.54 -7.19
CA LEU A 128 14.38 -2.38 -6.13
C LEU A 128 15.84 -2.76 -6.43
N ALA A 129 16.20 -3.02 -7.69
CA ALA A 129 17.57 -3.35 -8.07
C ALA A 129 18.53 -2.19 -7.82
N GLU A 130 18.11 -0.96 -8.12
CA GLU A 130 18.86 0.27 -7.79
C GLU A 130 19.04 0.40 -6.27
N CYS A 131 17.97 0.22 -5.51
CA CYS A 131 18.03 0.25 -4.04
C CYS A 131 18.96 -0.84 -3.47
N MET A 132 18.87 -2.08 -3.95
CA MET A 132 19.73 -3.18 -3.52
C MET A 132 21.21 -2.88 -3.80
N GLN A 133 21.51 -2.22 -4.92
CA GLN A 133 22.88 -1.78 -5.23
C GLN A 133 23.35 -0.70 -4.24
N GLU A 134 22.50 0.27 -3.89
CA GLU A 134 22.82 1.29 -2.88
C GLU A 134 23.06 0.71 -1.48
N TRP A 135 22.34 -0.38 -1.14
CA TRP A 135 22.51 -1.08 0.13
C TRP A 135 23.68 -2.07 0.15
N ASP A 136 24.38 -2.26 -0.98
CA ASP A 136 25.40 -3.30 -1.17
C ASP A 136 24.86 -4.73 -0.88
N VAL A 137 23.61 -4.97 -1.30
CA VAL A 137 22.88 -6.22 -1.06
C VAL A 137 22.84 -7.03 -2.36
N PRO A 138 23.46 -8.22 -2.41
CA PRO A 138 23.45 -9.04 -3.61
C PRO A 138 22.13 -9.80 -3.78
N LEU A 139 21.70 -9.98 -5.03
CA LEU A 139 20.60 -10.88 -5.35
C LEU A 139 21.02 -12.35 -5.13
N MET A 140 20.27 -13.05 -4.29
CA MET A 140 20.48 -14.48 -4.04
C MET A 140 20.10 -15.33 -5.27
N LYS A 141 20.95 -16.31 -5.58
CA LYS A 141 20.75 -17.24 -6.71
C LYS A 141 19.74 -18.34 -6.43
N SER A 142 19.58 -18.72 -5.16
CA SER A 142 18.61 -19.72 -4.73
C SER A 142 17.24 -19.09 -4.54
N ALA A 143 16.19 -19.86 -4.85
CA ALA A 143 14.83 -19.45 -4.52
C ALA A 143 14.68 -19.25 -3.01
N ILE A 144 14.10 -18.11 -2.62
CA ILE A 144 13.82 -17.77 -1.23
C ILE A 144 12.34 -18.02 -0.97
N PRO A 145 11.98 -18.90 -0.02
CA PRO A 145 10.58 -19.16 0.29
C PRO A 145 9.92 -17.91 0.89
N GLU A 146 8.61 -17.79 0.67
CA GLU A 146 7.77 -16.80 1.34
C GLU A 146 7.77 -17.04 2.86
N LYS A 147 7.92 -15.97 3.64
CA LYS A 147 7.92 -15.99 5.10
C LYS A 147 7.18 -14.75 5.60
N ASP A 148 6.52 -14.86 6.75
CA ASP A 148 5.94 -13.70 7.43
C ASP A 148 7.00 -12.64 7.76
N LYS A 149 8.21 -13.10 8.12
CA LYS A 149 9.36 -12.28 8.47
C LYS A 149 10.68 -12.92 8.04
N TYR A 150 11.61 -12.08 7.61
CA TYR A 150 12.97 -12.42 7.24
C TYR A 150 13.96 -11.91 8.29
N GLU A 151 15.04 -12.67 8.46
CA GLU A 151 16.12 -12.35 9.38
C GLU A 151 17.08 -11.31 8.82
N TYR A 152 17.20 -11.27 7.49
CA TYR A 152 18.20 -10.48 6.79
C TYR A 152 17.58 -9.71 5.63
N LEU A 153 18.11 -8.52 5.37
CA LEU A 153 17.67 -7.63 4.30
C LEU A 153 17.86 -8.27 2.92
N ASP A 154 18.97 -8.99 2.71
CA ASP A 154 19.30 -9.65 1.45
C ASP A 154 18.35 -10.80 1.12
N GLU A 155 17.93 -11.58 2.11
CA GLU A 155 16.87 -12.58 1.96
C GLU A 155 15.55 -11.93 1.54
N ALA A 156 15.14 -10.88 2.26
CA ALA A 156 13.85 -10.21 2.03
C ALA A 156 13.80 -9.52 0.65
N ALA A 157 14.83 -8.75 0.31
CA ALA A 157 14.94 -8.08 -0.98
C ALA A 157 15.05 -9.08 -2.13
N SER A 158 15.80 -10.18 -1.95
CA SER A 158 15.88 -11.24 -2.96
C SER A 158 14.55 -11.95 -3.16
N HIS A 159 13.79 -12.20 -2.09
CA HIS A 159 12.46 -12.78 -2.19
C HIS A 159 11.53 -11.86 -2.99
N LEU A 160 11.45 -10.58 -2.64
CA LEU A 160 10.62 -9.61 -3.38
C LEU A 160 11.02 -9.53 -4.86
N MET A 161 12.31 -9.49 -5.16
CA MET A 161 12.84 -9.50 -6.53
C MET A 161 12.40 -10.74 -7.33
N GLN A 162 12.42 -11.92 -6.69
CA GLN A 162 12.03 -13.18 -7.30
C GLN A 162 10.52 -13.24 -7.55
N VAL A 163 9.70 -12.77 -6.61
CA VAL A 163 8.25 -12.67 -6.77
C VAL A 163 7.88 -11.76 -7.94
N LEU A 164 8.53 -10.59 -8.05
CA LEU A 164 8.29 -9.65 -9.15
C LEU A 164 8.77 -10.17 -10.52
N THR A 165 9.59 -11.21 -10.56
CA THR A 165 10.03 -11.85 -11.81
C THR A 165 8.93 -12.69 -12.46
N ASP A 166 8.01 -13.22 -11.66
CA ASP A 166 6.84 -13.96 -12.13
C ASP A 166 5.54 -13.37 -11.56
N PRO A 167 5.13 -12.18 -12.04
CA PRO A 167 3.98 -11.46 -11.48
C PRO A 167 2.64 -12.16 -11.72
N GLU A 168 2.59 -13.16 -12.61
CA GLU A 168 1.38 -13.97 -12.81
C GLU A 168 1.20 -15.02 -11.69
N SER A 169 2.26 -15.33 -10.93
CA SER A 169 2.18 -16.19 -9.75
C SER A 169 1.62 -15.49 -8.51
N ILE A 170 1.53 -14.14 -8.55
CA ILE A 170 0.97 -13.33 -7.47
C ILE A 170 -0.56 -13.44 -7.54
N THR A 171 -1.10 -14.42 -6.81
CA THR A 171 -2.54 -14.56 -6.59
C THR A 171 -2.93 -13.74 -5.37
N GLY A 172 -3.16 -12.44 -5.58
CA GLY A 172 -3.80 -11.55 -4.61
C GLY A 172 -5.31 -11.63 -4.72
#